data_AF-A0A7J8NW41-F1
#
_entry.id   AF-A0A7J8NW41-F1
#
_cell.length_a   1.000
_cell.length_b   1.000
_cell.length_c   1.000
_cell.angle_alpha   90.00
_cell.angle_beta   90.00
_cell.angle_gamma   90.00
#
_symmetry.space_group_name_H-M   'P 1'
#
loop_
_entity.id
_entity.type
_entity.pdbx_description
1 polymer ?
#
loop_
_entity_poly.entity_id
_entity_poly.type
_entity_poly.pdbx_seq_one_letter_code
_entity_poly.pdbx_strand_id
1 'polypeptide(L)'
;MLADKKFKGYEDTSENWVLSITSLSGAFNGTTRTYFDGMQPDDGKTMKPLSLLQLCRIGVIIYDWLDIPWLKDYYNFGFDHFNMSRKKLGAWGLVECLLGNAGPFATGDWILTDLTIQGSMGMNSHLQTFPNTFYFSYATKRTTKILGVTVPSGILGIHPLLFIRVLQMSQWRHPPDVPPPYKGYRDEDWQENDGALNTISMTHPRLPIEHPSRLVVNDSDCLPLQPGIWYYKIVEADHILFIVNRERAGVQFDLIYDSIFERCRKHVFRKTPQILPNQAP
;
A
#
# COMPACT_ATOMS: atom_id res chain seq x y z
N MET A 1 7.10 14.33 2.92
CA MET A 1 8.42 14.34 3.60
C MET A 1 9.43 15.25 2.92
N LEU A 2 9.73 15.07 1.62
CA LEU A 2 10.64 15.98 0.89
C LEU A 2 10.08 17.41 0.82
N ALA A 3 8.81 17.55 0.40
CA ALA A 3 8.13 18.84 0.36
C ALA A 3 7.99 19.51 1.73
N ASP A 4 7.90 18.70 2.80
CA ASP A 4 7.69 19.19 4.16
C ASP A 4 9.00 19.53 4.88
N LYS A 5 10.16 19.31 4.23
CA LYS A 5 11.49 19.57 4.79
C LYS A 5 11.68 19.00 6.20
N LYS A 6 11.17 17.78 6.39
CA LYS A 6 10.95 17.18 7.71
C LYS A 6 12.25 16.87 8.47
N PHE A 7 13.39 16.79 7.79
CA PHE A 7 14.66 16.37 8.37
C PHE A 7 15.59 17.57 8.62
N LYS A 8 16.05 17.71 9.87
CA LYS A 8 17.02 18.73 10.28
C LYS A 8 18.33 18.57 9.50
N GLY A 9 18.85 19.67 8.96
CA GLY A 9 20.06 19.70 8.13
C GLY A 9 19.83 19.37 6.65
N TYR A 10 18.58 19.21 6.23
CA TYR A 10 18.17 18.93 4.84
C TYR A 10 17.03 19.86 4.40
N GLU A 11 17.15 21.15 4.72
CA GLU A 11 16.16 22.19 4.45
C GLU A 11 16.03 22.55 2.95
N ASP A 12 16.94 22.07 2.12
CA ASP A 12 16.97 22.25 0.66
C ASP A 12 16.23 21.15 -0.12
N THR A 13 15.64 20.17 0.59
CA THR A 13 14.80 19.14 -0.02
C THR A 13 13.61 19.72 -0.78
N SER A 14 13.26 19.09 -1.90
CA SER A 14 12.13 19.48 -2.74
C SER A 14 11.44 18.26 -3.36
N GLU A 15 10.12 18.36 -3.50
CA GLU A 15 9.27 17.48 -4.31
C GLU A 15 9.74 17.36 -5.76
N ASN A 16 10.39 18.39 -6.30
CA ASN A 16 10.87 18.41 -7.69
C ASN A 16 12.01 17.42 -7.94
N TRP A 17 12.57 16.81 -6.89
CA TRP A 17 13.51 15.69 -7.01
C TRP A 17 12.82 14.41 -7.50
N VAL A 18 11.48 14.35 -7.42
CA VAL A 18 10.68 13.20 -7.86
C VAL A 18 9.96 13.53 -9.17
N LEU A 19 10.47 13.01 -10.28
CA LEU A 19 9.85 13.18 -11.59
C LEU A 19 8.52 12.42 -11.71
N SER A 20 8.47 11.19 -11.21
CA SER A 20 7.27 10.36 -11.30
C SER A 20 7.13 9.37 -10.15
N ILE A 21 5.89 9.07 -9.77
CA ILE A 21 5.52 7.99 -8.86
C ILE A 21 4.69 6.99 -9.66
N THR A 22 5.10 5.73 -9.64
CA THR A 22 4.32 4.63 -10.19
C THR A 22 4.02 3.65 -9.08
N SER A 23 2.76 3.26 -8.97
CA SER A 23 2.32 2.23 -8.04
C SER A 23 1.74 1.04 -8.77
N LEU A 24 2.12 -0.15 -8.34
CA LEU A 24 1.59 -1.42 -8.82
C LEU A 24 0.98 -2.11 -7.61
N SER A 25 -0.34 -2.26 -7.61
CA SER A 25 -1.08 -2.77 -6.45
C SER A 25 -0.85 -1.97 -5.16
N GLY A 26 -0.85 -0.63 -5.22
CA GLY A 26 -0.60 0.22 -4.05
C GLY A 26 -1.80 0.43 -3.15
N ALA A 27 -1.61 0.44 -1.83
CA ALA A 27 -2.67 0.67 -0.86
C ALA A 27 -2.89 2.17 -0.57
N PHE A 28 -3.57 2.91 -1.46
CA PHE A 28 -3.77 4.35 -1.24
C PHE A 28 -4.89 4.67 -0.26
N ASN A 29 -5.88 3.80 -0.11
CA ASN A 29 -7.06 4.06 0.72
C ASN A 29 -7.25 2.99 1.81
N GLY A 30 -6.24 2.17 2.04
CA GLY A 30 -6.29 1.05 2.98
C GLY A 30 -6.94 -0.19 2.40
N THR A 31 -7.25 -1.18 3.23
CA THR A 31 -7.91 -2.41 2.79
C THR A 31 -8.79 -3.03 3.86
N THR A 32 -9.91 -3.59 3.42
CA THR A 32 -10.81 -4.38 4.27
C THR A 32 -10.17 -5.66 4.80
N ARG A 33 -9.07 -6.13 4.17
CA ARG A 33 -8.30 -7.28 4.64
C ARG A 33 -7.80 -7.11 6.08
N THR A 34 -7.41 -5.89 6.47
CA THR A 34 -6.90 -5.59 7.81
C THR A 34 -7.88 -6.02 8.91
N TYR A 35 -9.20 -5.84 8.68
CA TYR A 35 -10.24 -6.19 9.65
C TYR A 35 -10.47 -7.71 9.77
N PHE A 36 -10.25 -8.44 8.67
CA PHE A 36 -10.24 -9.91 8.70
C PHE A 36 -9.01 -10.47 9.42
N ASP A 37 -7.86 -9.81 9.28
CA ASP A 37 -6.61 -10.24 9.90
C ASP A 37 -6.59 -9.96 11.40
N GLY A 38 -7.28 -8.89 11.84
CA GLY A 38 -7.53 -8.69 13.27
C GLY A 38 -7.72 -7.23 13.71
N MET A 39 -7.64 -6.25 12.82
CA MET A 39 -7.91 -4.85 13.19
C MET A 39 -9.39 -4.65 13.55
N GLN A 40 -9.66 -3.76 14.50
CA GLN A 40 -11.01 -3.38 14.82
C GLN A 40 -11.54 -2.33 13.83
N PRO A 41 -12.78 -2.49 13.32
CA PRO A 41 -13.35 -1.57 12.34
C PRO A 41 -13.89 -0.26 12.95
N ASP A 42 -13.94 -0.15 14.28
CA ASP A 42 -14.40 1.03 15.01
C ASP A 42 -13.37 2.17 14.97
N ASP A 43 -12.12 1.89 15.32
CA ASP A 43 -11.05 2.86 15.39
C ASP A 43 -9.98 2.68 14.30
N GLY A 44 -9.90 1.50 13.66
CA GLY A 44 -8.87 1.16 12.68
C GLY A 44 -7.44 1.11 13.26
N LYS A 45 -7.29 1.08 14.58
CA LYS A 45 -6.01 1.22 15.29
C LYS A 45 -5.77 0.08 16.27
N THR A 46 -6.81 -0.37 16.96
CA THR A 46 -6.70 -1.46 17.93
C THR A 46 -6.92 -2.80 17.26
N MET A 47 -6.35 -3.85 17.87
CA MET A 47 -6.49 -5.22 17.41
C MET A 47 -7.54 -5.95 18.25
N LYS A 48 -8.35 -6.78 17.60
CA LYS A 48 -9.26 -7.73 18.26
C LYS A 48 -8.47 -8.59 19.26
N PRO A 49 -9.01 -8.90 20.44
CA PRO A 49 -8.29 -9.64 21.48
C PRO A 49 -7.91 -11.06 21.04
N LEU A 50 -8.70 -11.68 20.17
CA LEU A 50 -8.43 -13.00 19.58
C LEU A 50 -8.45 -12.88 18.06
N SER A 51 -7.28 -12.91 17.44
CA SER A 51 -7.11 -12.87 15.98
C SER A 51 -5.75 -13.43 15.55
N LEU A 52 -5.61 -13.78 14.28
CA LEU A 52 -4.32 -14.17 13.69
C LEU A 52 -3.26 -13.08 13.92
N LEU A 53 -3.67 -11.82 13.78
CA LEU A 53 -2.79 -10.68 13.96
C LEU A 53 -2.23 -10.56 15.38
N GLN A 54 -2.98 -10.95 16.42
CA GLN A 54 -2.45 -10.99 17.78
C GLN A 54 -1.34 -12.04 17.95
N LEU A 55 -1.47 -13.19 17.29
CA LEU A 55 -0.42 -14.21 17.29
C LEU A 55 0.83 -13.69 16.57
N CYS A 56 0.66 -13.03 15.43
CA CYS A 56 1.75 -12.37 14.72
C CYS A 56 2.42 -11.27 15.57
N ARG A 57 1.63 -10.45 16.28
CA ARG A 57 2.13 -9.41 17.20
C ARG A 57 3.05 -10.02 18.26
N ILE A 58 2.58 -11.05 18.95
CA ILE A 58 3.37 -11.76 19.98
C ILE A 58 4.64 -12.32 19.37
N GLY A 59 4.54 -12.98 18.21
CA GLY A 59 5.68 -13.53 17.49
C GLY A 59 6.74 -12.48 17.15
N VAL A 60 6.33 -11.32 16.62
CA VAL A 60 7.23 -10.20 16.29
C VAL A 60 7.89 -9.62 17.54
N ILE A 61 7.15 -9.42 18.62
CA ILE A 61 7.70 -8.92 19.89
C ILE A 61 8.78 -9.88 20.41
N ILE A 62 8.50 -11.18 20.43
CA ILE A 62 9.47 -12.20 20.89
C ILE A 62 10.67 -12.26 19.96
N TYR A 63 10.43 -12.24 18.64
CA TYR A 63 11.47 -12.23 17.61
C TYR A 63 12.46 -11.07 17.82
N ASP A 64 11.93 -9.85 17.94
CA ASP A 64 12.77 -8.66 18.01
C ASP A 64 13.48 -8.56 19.37
N TRP A 65 12.82 -9.04 20.43
CA TRP A 65 13.41 -9.16 21.75
C TRP A 65 14.56 -10.17 21.79
N LEU A 66 14.41 -11.34 21.17
CA LEU A 66 15.48 -12.35 21.11
C LEU A 66 16.72 -11.84 20.37
N ASP A 67 16.53 -10.97 19.36
CA ASP A 67 17.60 -10.24 18.66
C ASP A 67 18.71 -11.17 18.14
N ILE A 68 18.31 -12.28 17.51
CA ILE A 68 19.22 -13.31 17.00
C ILE A 68 19.82 -12.82 15.65
N PRO A 69 21.14 -12.57 15.55
CA PRO A 69 21.72 -11.90 14.39
C PRO A 69 21.48 -12.61 13.07
N TRP A 70 21.79 -13.91 12.97
CA TRP A 70 21.63 -14.66 11.72
C TRP A 70 20.18 -14.71 11.22
N LEU A 71 19.20 -14.62 12.14
CA LEU A 71 17.79 -14.62 11.80
C LEU A 71 17.35 -13.23 11.29
N LYS A 72 17.88 -12.14 11.88
CA LYS A 72 17.68 -10.76 11.40
C LYS A 72 18.38 -10.49 10.07
N ASP A 73 19.55 -11.08 9.86
CA ASP A 73 20.27 -11.01 8.58
C ASP A 73 19.49 -11.74 7.47
N TYR A 74 18.77 -12.82 7.80
CA TYR A 74 17.91 -13.51 6.85
C TYR A 74 16.61 -12.74 6.56
N TYR A 75 15.91 -12.27 7.59
CA TYR A 75 14.68 -11.50 7.41
C TYR A 75 14.39 -10.61 8.63
N ASN A 76 14.54 -9.30 8.49
CA ASN A 76 14.27 -8.31 9.54
C ASN A 76 12.88 -7.67 9.37
N PHE A 77 12.07 -7.64 10.44
CA PHE A 77 10.74 -7.01 10.44
C PHE A 77 10.77 -5.47 10.45
N GLY A 78 11.95 -4.85 10.59
CA GLY A 78 12.12 -3.39 10.49
C GLY A 78 11.83 -2.61 11.77
N PHE A 79 11.75 -3.28 12.93
CA PHE A 79 11.45 -2.65 14.22
C PHE A 79 12.67 -2.21 15.03
N ASP A 80 13.89 -2.26 14.47
CA ASP A 80 15.12 -1.96 15.21
C ASP A 80 15.13 -0.56 15.87
N HIS A 81 14.45 0.42 15.27
CA HIS A 81 14.33 1.77 15.78
C HIS A 81 13.50 1.88 17.08
N PHE A 82 12.66 0.88 17.38
CA PHE A 82 11.96 0.75 18.66
C PHE A 82 12.84 0.13 19.76
N ASN A 83 14.05 -0.32 19.43
CA ASN A 83 15.03 -0.79 20.40
C ASN A 83 14.52 -1.93 21.30
N MET A 84 13.73 -2.86 20.76
CA MET A 84 13.06 -3.89 21.58
C MET A 84 13.94 -5.07 21.98
N SER A 85 15.23 -5.08 21.62
CA SER A 85 16.12 -6.19 21.92
C SER A 85 16.31 -6.44 23.42
N ARG A 86 16.57 -7.69 23.77
CA ARG A 86 16.78 -8.13 25.17
C ARG A 86 17.85 -7.32 25.88
N LYS A 87 18.90 -6.88 25.18
CA LYS A 87 19.98 -6.05 25.74
C LYS A 87 19.50 -4.66 26.13
N LYS A 88 18.48 -4.12 25.46
CA LYS A 88 17.96 -2.77 25.66
C LYS A 88 16.73 -2.75 26.57
N LEU A 89 15.77 -3.65 26.37
CA LEU A 89 14.51 -3.71 27.15
C LEU A 89 14.57 -4.59 28.40
N GLY A 90 15.44 -5.60 28.42
CA GLY A 90 15.42 -6.62 29.47
C GLY A 90 14.11 -7.45 29.50
N ALA A 91 13.92 -8.27 30.53
CA ALA A 91 12.75 -9.14 30.64
C ALA A 91 11.46 -8.38 31.00
N TRP A 92 11.55 -7.32 31.81
CA TRP A 92 10.37 -6.52 32.17
C TRP A 92 9.84 -5.73 30.96
N GLY A 93 10.73 -5.15 30.15
CA GLY A 93 10.31 -4.47 28.92
C GLY A 93 9.60 -5.39 27.92
N LEU A 94 9.98 -6.68 27.87
CA LEU A 94 9.22 -7.68 27.10
C LEU A 94 7.79 -7.81 27.61
N VAL A 95 7.59 -7.88 28.92
CA VAL A 95 6.25 -7.96 29.53
C VAL A 95 5.44 -6.71 29.18
N GLU A 96 6.01 -5.51 29.30
CA GLU A 96 5.34 -4.26 28.92
C GLU A 96 4.94 -4.24 27.44
N CYS A 97 5.81 -4.71 26.54
CA CYS A 97 5.48 -4.84 25.11
C CYS A 97 4.35 -5.85 24.87
N LEU A 98 4.38 -7.01 25.54
CA LEU A 98 3.34 -8.04 25.39
C LEU A 98 1.98 -7.58 25.92
N LEU A 99 1.97 -6.80 27.00
CA LEU A 99 0.77 -6.16 27.56
C LEU A 99 0.25 -5.01 26.69
N GLY A 100 1.04 -4.52 25.73
CA GLY A 100 0.67 -3.41 24.87
C GLY A 100 0.88 -2.03 25.51
N ASN A 101 1.74 -1.94 26.52
CA ASN A 101 2.08 -0.67 27.18
C ASN A 101 3.29 0.03 26.53
N ALA A 102 4.07 -0.70 25.73
CA ALA A 102 5.27 -0.18 25.08
C ALA A 102 5.48 -0.77 23.67
N GLY A 103 6.26 -0.06 22.85
CA GLY A 103 6.63 -0.49 21.50
C GLY A 103 5.63 -0.08 20.41
N PRO A 104 5.85 -0.53 19.16
CA PRO A 104 5.11 -0.07 17.98
C PRO A 104 3.61 -0.32 18.07
N PHE A 105 3.22 -1.45 18.66
CA PHE A 105 1.83 -1.85 18.77
C PHE A 105 1.05 -1.03 19.80
N ALA A 106 1.74 -0.46 20.80
CA ALA A 106 1.12 0.42 21.81
C ALA A 106 0.88 1.82 21.26
N THR A 107 1.81 2.34 20.45
CA THR A 107 1.70 3.67 19.83
C THR A 107 0.82 3.68 18.59
N GLY A 108 0.63 2.53 17.95
CA GLY A 108 0.01 2.42 16.63
C GLY A 108 0.97 2.79 15.49
N ASP A 109 2.27 2.91 15.76
CA ASP A 109 3.31 3.23 14.77
C ASP A 109 3.83 1.96 14.08
N TRP A 110 2.97 1.37 13.24
CA TRP A 110 3.26 0.17 12.46
C TRP A 110 2.27 0.02 11.30
N ILE A 111 2.63 -0.79 10.31
CA ILE A 111 1.98 -0.78 8.99
C ILE A 111 0.46 -1.03 8.96
N LEU A 112 -0.12 -1.82 9.89
CA LEU A 112 -1.54 -2.16 9.76
C LEU A 112 -2.49 -1.07 10.21
N THR A 113 -2.09 -0.18 11.12
CA THR A 113 -2.91 0.99 11.44
C THR A 113 -3.07 1.86 10.19
N ASP A 114 -1.97 2.08 9.47
CA ASP A 114 -1.91 2.81 8.22
C ASP A 114 -2.67 2.12 7.07
N LEU A 115 -2.71 0.79 7.05
CA LEU A 115 -3.44 0.01 6.03
C LEU A 115 -4.95 -0.13 6.31
N THR A 116 -5.46 0.32 7.45
CA THR A 116 -6.92 0.44 7.62
C THR A 116 -7.46 1.60 6.79
N ILE A 117 -8.77 1.59 6.50
CA ILE A 117 -9.40 2.70 5.77
C ILE A 117 -9.23 4.01 6.56
N GLN A 118 -9.43 3.96 7.87
CA GLN A 118 -9.28 5.10 8.78
C GLN A 118 -7.83 5.64 8.80
N GLY A 119 -6.84 4.75 8.94
CA GLY A 119 -5.43 5.16 8.96
C GLY A 119 -4.98 5.74 7.63
N SER A 120 -5.33 5.10 6.51
CA SER A 120 -5.04 5.62 5.18
C SER A 120 -5.68 6.98 4.92
N MET A 121 -6.92 7.18 5.38
CA MET A 121 -7.56 8.50 5.34
C MET A 121 -6.80 9.55 6.17
N GLY A 122 -6.39 9.20 7.39
CA GLY A 122 -5.60 10.10 8.24
C GLY A 122 -4.26 10.48 7.60
N MET A 123 -3.61 9.54 6.93
CA MET A 123 -2.40 9.85 6.14
C MET A 123 -2.73 10.77 4.96
N ASN A 124 -3.73 10.41 4.16
CA ASN A 124 -4.09 11.14 2.95
C ASN A 124 -4.55 12.58 3.22
N SER A 125 -5.11 12.89 4.40
CA SER A 125 -5.45 14.29 4.73
C SER A 125 -4.26 15.23 4.79
N HIS A 126 -3.04 14.70 4.82
CA HIS A 126 -1.79 15.46 4.80
C HIS A 126 -1.00 15.28 3.49
N LEU A 127 -1.52 14.51 2.54
CA LEU A 127 -0.87 14.28 1.25
C LEU A 127 -1.49 15.15 0.16
N GLN A 128 -0.68 15.48 -0.85
CA GLN A 128 -1.12 16.22 -2.03
C GLN A 128 -0.35 15.77 -3.27
N THR A 129 -0.92 16.03 -4.43
CA THR A 129 -0.23 15.89 -5.73
C THR A 129 0.53 17.17 -6.06
N PHE A 130 1.73 17.02 -6.61
CA PHE A 130 2.60 18.14 -6.99
C PHE A 130 2.54 18.40 -8.49
N PRO A 131 2.54 19.68 -8.92
CA PRO A 131 2.30 20.06 -10.31
C PRO A 131 3.40 19.64 -11.29
N ASN A 132 4.59 19.25 -10.79
CA ASN A 132 5.72 18.85 -11.63
C ASN A 132 5.98 17.34 -11.64
N THR A 133 5.21 16.56 -10.87
CA THR A 133 5.39 15.10 -10.72
C THR A 133 4.31 14.35 -11.49
N PHE A 134 4.70 13.31 -12.22
CA PHE A 134 3.75 12.41 -12.89
C PHE A 134 3.32 11.27 -11.96
N TYR A 135 2.05 10.91 -11.96
CA TYR A 135 1.53 9.86 -11.10
C TYR A 135 0.84 8.76 -11.91
N PHE A 136 1.22 7.51 -11.66
CA PHE A 136 0.67 6.34 -12.33
C PHE A 136 0.30 5.27 -11.32
N SER A 137 -0.77 4.54 -11.61
CA SER A 137 -1.17 3.39 -10.80
C SER A 137 -1.72 2.26 -11.67
N TYR A 138 -1.37 1.05 -11.30
CA TYR A 138 -1.88 -0.18 -11.87
C TYR A 138 -2.63 -0.90 -10.76
N ALA A 139 -3.94 -0.71 -10.75
CA ALA A 139 -4.86 -1.35 -9.83
C ALA A 139 -5.14 -2.76 -10.32
N THR A 140 -4.89 -3.75 -9.47
CA THR A 140 -5.06 -5.16 -9.77
C THR A 140 -6.45 -5.65 -9.36
N LYS A 141 -6.93 -6.70 -10.03
CA LYS A 141 -8.22 -7.32 -9.73
C LYS A 141 -8.24 -8.80 -10.14
N ARG A 142 -8.88 -9.62 -9.31
CA ARG A 142 -9.23 -11.03 -9.60
C ARG A 142 -10.64 -11.37 -9.15
N THR A 143 -11.56 -10.46 -9.41
CA THR A 143 -12.98 -10.64 -9.12
C THR A 143 -13.79 -10.39 -10.39
N THR A 144 -14.99 -10.95 -10.44
CA THR A 144 -15.96 -10.73 -11.52
C THR A 144 -17.36 -10.62 -10.91
N LYS A 145 -18.33 -10.11 -11.67
CA LYS A 145 -19.72 -10.00 -11.21
C LYS A 145 -20.58 -11.07 -11.88
N ILE A 146 -21.21 -11.92 -11.07
CA ILE A 146 -22.18 -12.92 -11.51
C ILE A 146 -23.52 -12.59 -10.84
N LEU A 147 -24.54 -12.28 -11.65
CA LEU A 147 -25.88 -11.91 -11.15
C LEU A 147 -25.85 -10.77 -10.11
N GLY A 148 -24.95 -9.80 -10.28
CA GLY A 148 -24.78 -8.67 -9.35
C GLY A 148 -23.91 -8.97 -8.12
N VAL A 149 -23.48 -10.22 -7.91
CA VAL A 149 -22.61 -10.62 -6.80
C VAL A 149 -21.15 -10.63 -7.27
N THR A 150 -20.27 -9.96 -6.53
CA THR A 150 -18.84 -9.99 -6.78
C THR A 150 -18.24 -11.31 -6.26
N VAL A 151 -17.57 -12.05 -7.12
CA VAL A 151 -16.96 -13.36 -6.82
C VAL A 151 -15.55 -13.48 -7.42
N PRO A 152 -14.70 -14.41 -6.96
CA PRO A 152 -13.38 -14.64 -7.58
C PRO A 152 -13.49 -14.97 -9.08
N SER A 153 -12.62 -14.37 -9.92
CA SER A 153 -12.70 -14.50 -11.40
C SER A 153 -12.16 -15.82 -11.97
N GLY A 154 -11.67 -16.73 -11.14
CA GLY A 154 -11.30 -18.10 -11.54
C GLY A 154 -10.22 -18.71 -10.65
N ILE A 155 -10.35 -20.02 -10.36
CA ILE A 155 -9.47 -20.73 -9.42
C ILE A 155 -8.02 -20.80 -9.92
N LEU A 156 -7.81 -20.95 -11.23
CA LEU A 156 -6.48 -21.09 -11.83
C LEU A 156 -5.74 -19.74 -12.01
N GLY A 157 -6.47 -18.62 -12.00
CA GLY A 157 -5.89 -17.29 -12.19
C GLY A 157 -5.40 -16.65 -10.88
N ILE A 158 -5.80 -17.19 -9.74
CA ILE A 158 -5.52 -16.66 -8.41
C ILE A 158 -4.54 -17.59 -7.71
N HIS A 159 -3.52 -17.02 -7.07
CA HIS A 159 -2.59 -17.80 -6.27
C HIS A 159 -3.34 -18.52 -5.14
N PRO A 160 -3.08 -19.81 -4.86
CA PRO A 160 -3.81 -20.55 -3.83
C PRO A 160 -3.83 -19.85 -2.45
N LEU A 161 -2.72 -19.20 -2.07
CA LEU A 161 -2.63 -18.42 -0.82
C LEU A 161 -3.59 -17.21 -0.75
N LEU A 162 -4.01 -16.69 -1.91
CA LEU A 162 -4.85 -15.50 -2.02
C LEU A 162 -6.32 -15.83 -2.28
N PHE A 163 -6.65 -17.03 -2.77
CA PHE A 163 -8.02 -17.37 -3.19
C PHE A 163 -9.06 -17.15 -2.09
N ILE A 164 -8.80 -17.66 -0.87
CA ILE A 164 -9.70 -17.48 0.27
C ILE A 164 -9.85 -15.99 0.61
N ARG A 165 -8.77 -15.20 0.49
CA ARG A 165 -8.81 -13.75 0.76
C ARG A 165 -9.60 -13.01 -0.30
N VAL A 166 -9.47 -13.39 -1.57
CA VAL A 166 -10.30 -12.81 -2.64
C VAL A 166 -11.78 -12.99 -2.34
N LEU A 167 -12.17 -14.20 -1.93
CA LEU A 167 -13.54 -14.52 -1.56
C LEU A 167 -14.01 -13.72 -0.33
N GLN A 168 -13.23 -13.73 0.76
CA GLN A 168 -13.58 -12.99 1.99
C GLN A 168 -13.78 -11.49 1.72
N MET A 169 -12.84 -10.87 1.01
CA MET A 169 -12.92 -9.44 0.69
C MET A 169 -14.11 -9.11 -0.23
N SER A 170 -14.46 -9.99 -1.17
CA SER A 170 -15.63 -9.81 -2.04
C SER A 170 -16.96 -9.84 -1.29
N GLN A 171 -16.98 -10.42 -0.10
CA GLN A 171 -18.15 -10.55 0.77
C GLN A 171 -18.05 -9.68 2.02
N TRP A 172 -17.10 -8.74 2.07
CA TRP A 172 -16.96 -7.83 3.19
C TRP A 172 -18.27 -7.05 3.43
N ARG A 173 -18.64 -6.99 4.71
CA ARG A 173 -19.74 -6.19 5.22
C ARG A 173 -19.24 -5.44 6.44
N HIS A 174 -19.28 -4.11 6.40
CA HIS A 174 -18.94 -3.30 7.56
C HIS A 174 -19.94 -3.58 8.70
N PRO A 175 -19.47 -3.78 9.94
CA PRO A 175 -20.38 -4.10 11.05
C PRO A 175 -21.45 -3.01 11.25
N PRO A 176 -22.73 -3.39 11.41
CA PRO A 176 -23.84 -2.44 11.48
C PRO A 176 -23.89 -1.65 12.79
N ASP A 177 -23.24 -2.16 13.83
CA ASP A 177 -23.11 -1.56 15.16
C ASP A 177 -21.97 -0.53 15.26
N VAL A 178 -21.18 -0.40 14.20
CA VAL A 178 -20.01 0.48 14.14
C VAL A 178 -20.26 1.59 13.12
N PRO A 179 -19.94 2.86 13.43
CA PRO A 179 -20.03 3.94 12.45
C PRO A 179 -19.21 3.62 11.18
N PRO A 180 -19.70 3.96 9.99
CA PRO A 180 -18.92 3.79 8.77
C PRO A 180 -17.62 4.61 8.83
N PRO A 181 -16.53 4.14 8.21
CA PRO A 181 -15.23 4.80 8.27
C PRO A 181 -15.23 6.21 7.66
N TYR A 182 -16.18 6.50 6.75
CA TYR A 182 -16.39 7.81 6.17
C TYR A 182 -17.84 8.01 5.71
N LYS A 183 -18.23 9.27 5.50
CA LYS A 183 -19.56 9.63 4.99
C LYS A 183 -19.76 9.10 3.58
N GLY A 184 -20.83 8.34 3.37
CA GLY A 184 -21.15 7.75 2.06
C GLY A 184 -20.42 6.43 1.77
N TYR A 185 -19.82 5.81 2.78
CA TYR A 185 -19.29 4.45 2.68
C TYR A 185 -20.36 3.46 2.20
N ARG A 186 -19.96 2.57 1.29
CA ARG A 186 -20.77 1.44 0.80
C ARG A 186 -19.87 0.22 0.70
N ASP A 187 -20.33 -0.93 1.19
CA ASP A 187 -19.58 -2.18 1.09
C ASP A 187 -19.28 -2.54 -0.37
N GLU A 188 -20.21 -2.25 -1.28
CA GLU A 188 -20.17 -2.60 -2.69
C GLU A 188 -18.97 -1.98 -3.42
N ASP A 189 -18.52 -0.80 -2.96
CA ASP A 189 -17.35 -0.11 -3.52
C ASP A 189 -16.04 -0.85 -3.18
N TRP A 190 -16.05 -1.68 -2.14
CA TRP A 190 -14.88 -2.39 -1.61
C TRP A 190 -14.87 -3.88 -1.96
N GLN A 191 -15.79 -4.39 -2.77
CA GLN A 191 -15.83 -5.84 -3.05
C GLN A 191 -14.78 -6.29 -4.07
N GLU A 192 -14.52 -5.49 -5.10
CA GLU A 192 -13.51 -5.83 -6.11
C GLU A 192 -12.12 -5.78 -5.48
N ASN A 193 -11.32 -6.82 -5.69
CA ASN A 193 -10.01 -6.97 -5.03
C ASN A 193 -9.08 -7.93 -5.77
N ASP A 194 -7.82 -7.97 -5.35
CA ASP A 194 -6.75 -8.83 -5.87
C ASP A 194 -6.25 -9.89 -4.87
N GLY A 195 -6.95 -10.05 -3.74
CA GLY A 195 -6.61 -10.96 -2.64
C GLY A 195 -5.78 -10.35 -1.52
N ALA A 196 -5.29 -9.11 -1.68
CA ALA A 196 -4.69 -8.37 -0.57
C ALA A 196 -5.28 -6.97 -0.41
N LEU A 197 -5.61 -6.30 -1.51
CA LEU A 197 -6.15 -4.95 -1.54
C LEU A 197 -7.41 -4.88 -2.38
N ASN A 198 -8.30 -3.97 -2.00
CA ASN A 198 -9.52 -3.67 -2.75
C ASN A 198 -9.14 -2.81 -3.96
N THR A 199 -9.70 -3.09 -5.14
CA THR A 199 -9.34 -2.43 -6.40
C THR A 199 -9.54 -0.92 -6.35
N ILE A 200 -10.61 -0.44 -5.69
CA ILE A 200 -10.85 0.99 -5.47
C ILE A 200 -9.72 1.67 -4.68
N SER A 201 -9.05 0.92 -3.79
CA SER A 201 -7.96 1.44 -2.98
C SER A 201 -6.69 1.67 -3.79
N MET A 202 -6.54 0.97 -4.91
CA MET A 202 -5.32 0.96 -5.71
C MET A 202 -5.31 1.97 -6.85
N THR A 203 -6.42 2.66 -7.11
CA THR A 203 -6.50 3.60 -8.24
C THR A 203 -5.72 4.88 -7.94
N HIS A 204 -5.92 5.51 -6.80
CA HIS A 204 -5.26 6.75 -6.39
C HIS A 204 -5.72 7.10 -4.96
N PRO A 205 -5.11 8.09 -4.28
CA PRO A 205 -5.68 8.62 -3.05
C PRO A 205 -7.06 9.23 -3.30
N ARG A 206 -8.12 8.55 -2.82
CA ARG A 206 -9.54 8.93 -2.99
C ARG A 206 -10.13 9.55 -1.74
N LEU A 207 -9.65 9.14 -0.57
CA LEU A 207 -10.21 9.50 0.72
C LEU A 207 -9.16 10.23 1.56
N PRO A 208 -9.54 11.24 2.38
CA PRO A 208 -10.89 11.80 2.51
C PRO A 208 -11.25 12.77 1.37
N ILE A 209 -10.25 13.31 0.67
CA ILE A 209 -10.42 14.21 -0.48
C ILE A 209 -9.80 13.51 -1.67
N GLU A 210 -10.55 13.40 -2.76
CA GLU A 210 -10.09 12.70 -3.95
C GLU A 210 -9.03 13.52 -4.70
N HIS A 211 -7.87 12.93 -4.92
CA HIS A 211 -6.82 13.55 -5.73
C HIS A 211 -7.21 13.55 -7.22
N PRO A 212 -6.76 14.54 -8.00
CA PRO A 212 -7.01 14.58 -9.44
C PRO A 212 -6.59 13.27 -10.11
N SER A 213 -7.50 12.65 -10.87
CA SER A 213 -7.26 11.35 -11.48
C SER A 213 -7.93 11.18 -12.84
N ARG A 214 -7.43 10.22 -13.62
CA ARG A 214 -7.97 9.82 -14.91
C ARG A 214 -7.78 8.31 -15.14
N LEU A 215 -8.88 7.62 -15.43
CA LEU A 215 -8.84 6.23 -15.90
C LEU A 215 -8.22 6.18 -17.31
N VAL A 216 -7.26 5.29 -17.50
CA VAL A 216 -6.61 5.05 -18.79
C VAL A 216 -7.09 3.72 -19.35
N VAL A 217 -7.96 3.78 -20.36
CA VAL A 217 -8.37 2.58 -21.13
C VAL A 217 -7.38 2.35 -22.27
N ASN A 218 -7.11 3.39 -23.06
CA ASN A 218 -6.08 3.39 -24.10
C ASN A 218 -5.02 4.46 -23.82
N ASP A 219 -3.75 4.11 -24.06
CA ASP A 219 -2.63 5.00 -23.78
C ASP A 219 -2.56 6.21 -24.71
N SER A 220 -3.07 6.07 -25.93
CA SER A 220 -3.20 7.15 -26.92
C SER A 220 -3.99 8.35 -26.39
N ASP A 221 -5.03 8.08 -25.60
CA ASP A 221 -6.03 9.09 -25.23
C ASP A 221 -5.49 10.08 -24.19
N CYS A 222 -4.38 9.70 -23.54
CA CYS A 222 -3.77 10.45 -22.46
C CYS A 222 -2.51 11.22 -22.90
N LEU A 223 -2.18 11.19 -24.19
CA LEU A 223 -1.02 11.89 -24.73
C LEU A 223 -1.41 13.29 -25.25
N PRO A 224 -0.65 14.36 -24.91
CA PRO A 224 0.49 14.37 -24.00
C PRO A 224 0.06 14.26 -22.52
N LEU A 225 0.79 13.44 -21.76
CA LEU A 225 0.57 13.29 -20.31
C LEU A 225 0.86 14.60 -19.58
N GLN A 226 0.04 14.90 -18.58
CA GLN A 226 0.14 16.09 -17.73
C GLN A 226 0.59 15.70 -16.32
N PRO A 227 1.57 16.41 -15.72
CA PRO A 227 1.93 16.19 -14.33
C PRO A 227 0.83 16.67 -13.36
N GLY A 228 0.91 16.26 -12.09
CA GLY A 228 -0.04 16.65 -11.04
C GLY A 228 -1.35 15.86 -11.02
N ILE A 229 -1.50 14.82 -11.83
CA ILE A 229 -2.72 14.00 -11.96
C ILE A 229 -2.35 12.51 -11.93
N TRP A 230 -3.17 11.70 -11.25
CA TRP A 230 -3.07 10.23 -11.23
C TRP A 230 -3.67 9.60 -12.49
N TYR A 231 -2.84 8.90 -13.25
CA TYR A 231 -3.29 8.05 -14.36
C TYR A 231 -3.36 6.60 -13.91
N TYR A 232 -4.57 6.05 -13.80
CA TYR A 232 -4.76 4.70 -13.30
C TYR A 232 -5.27 3.72 -14.36
N LYS A 233 -4.82 2.48 -14.28
CA LYS A 233 -5.27 1.35 -15.09
C LYS A 233 -5.76 0.24 -14.19
N ILE A 234 -6.79 -0.49 -14.61
CA ILE A 234 -7.21 -1.74 -13.95
C ILE A 234 -6.67 -2.90 -14.78
N VAL A 235 -5.96 -3.83 -14.13
CA VAL A 235 -5.36 -5.00 -14.76
C VAL A 235 -5.77 -6.29 -14.05
N GLU A 236 -6.05 -7.35 -14.82
CA GLU A 236 -6.47 -8.65 -14.29
C GLU A 236 -5.26 -9.42 -13.75
N ALA A 237 -5.07 -9.38 -12.44
CA ALA A 237 -3.95 -9.97 -11.73
C ALA A 237 -4.24 -10.06 -10.24
N ASP A 238 -3.77 -11.12 -9.58
CA ASP A 238 -3.76 -11.12 -8.11
C ASP A 238 -2.57 -10.30 -7.60
N HIS A 239 -2.58 -10.01 -6.30
CA HIS A 239 -1.65 -9.08 -5.69
C HIS A 239 -0.17 -9.38 -5.94
N ILE A 240 0.20 -10.66 -6.03
CA ILE A 240 1.61 -11.07 -6.11
C ILE A 240 2.07 -11.35 -7.54
N LEU A 241 1.15 -11.39 -8.53
CA LEU A 241 1.45 -11.80 -9.90
C LEU A 241 2.59 -10.99 -10.49
N PHE A 242 2.49 -9.66 -10.45
CA PHE A 242 3.49 -8.77 -11.04
C PHE A 242 4.60 -8.35 -10.07
N ILE A 243 4.66 -8.93 -8.86
CA ILE A 243 5.63 -8.51 -7.82
C ILE A 243 6.56 -9.67 -7.47
N VAL A 244 6.00 -10.83 -7.16
CA VAL A 244 6.75 -11.97 -6.59
C VAL A 244 6.86 -13.12 -7.59
N ASN A 245 5.91 -13.27 -8.52
CA ASN A 245 5.80 -14.47 -9.34
C ASN A 245 5.95 -14.18 -10.85
N ARG A 246 7.16 -13.76 -11.24
CA ARG A 246 7.51 -13.48 -12.64
C ARG A 246 7.25 -14.67 -13.56
N GLU A 247 7.56 -15.89 -13.13
CA GLU A 247 7.35 -17.10 -13.93
C GLU A 247 5.87 -17.30 -14.28
N ARG A 248 4.98 -17.16 -13.30
CA ARG A 248 3.54 -17.27 -13.53
C ARG A 248 2.98 -16.12 -14.37
N ALA A 249 3.51 -14.92 -14.19
CA ALA A 249 3.09 -13.75 -14.97
C ALA A 249 3.62 -13.78 -16.41
N GLY A 250 4.75 -14.45 -16.64
CA GLY A 250 5.37 -14.60 -17.96
C GLY A 250 5.53 -13.25 -18.68
N VAL A 251 5.15 -13.23 -19.95
CA VAL A 251 5.26 -12.06 -20.83
C VAL A 251 4.49 -10.83 -20.29
N GLN A 252 3.40 -11.03 -19.53
CA GLN A 252 2.64 -9.91 -18.98
C GLN A 252 3.43 -9.11 -17.95
N PHE A 253 4.33 -9.77 -17.19
CA PHE A 253 5.25 -9.09 -16.29
C PHE A 253 6.15 -8.15 -17.07
N ASP A 254 6.83 -8.68 -18.09
CA ASP A 254 7.80 -7.92 -18.88
C ASP A 254 7.11 -6.72 -19.57
N LEU A 255 5.91 -6.93 -20.15
CA LEU A 255 5.14 -5.86 -20.79
C LEU A 255 4.76 -4.71 -19.84
N ILE A 256 4.34 -5.01 -18.59
CA ILE A 256 4.00 -3.98 -17.62
C ILE A 256 5.23 -3.19 -17.22
N TYR A 257 6.34 -3.86 -16.89
CA TYR A 257 7.56 -3.19 -16.47
C TYR A 257 8.19 -2.39 -17.62
N ASP A 258 8.21 -2.93 -18.84
CA ASP A 258 8.66 -2.20 -20.02
C ASP A 258 7.82 -0.95 -20.26
N SER A 259 6.49 -1.03 -20.13
CA SER A 259 5.60 0.13 -20.25
C SER A 259 5.90 1.19 -19.18
N ILE A 260 6.13 0.77 -17.93
CA ILE A 260 6.51 1.67 -16.83
C ILE A 260 7.84 2.36 -17.14
N PHE A 261 8.87 1.61 -17.52
CA PHE A 261 10.19 2.16 -17.82
C PHE A 261 10.19 3.06 -19.06
N GLU A 262 9.44 2.72 -20.11
CA GLU A 262 9.29 3.60 -21.26
C GLU A 262 8.66 4.95 -20.92
N ARG A 263 7.62 4.96 -20.08
CA ARG A 263 7.01 6.22 -19.61
C ARG A 263 8.02 7.04 -18.83
N CYS A 264 8.68 6.45 -17.85
CA CYS A 264 9.70 7.13 -17.05
C CYS A 264 10.79 7.74 -17.95
N ARG A 265 11.30 6.99 -18.93
CA ARG A 265 12.32 7.49 -19.87
C ARG A 265 11.83 8.67 -20.73
N LYS A 266 10.64 8.56 -21.33
CA LYS A 266 10.09 9.62 -22.21
C LYS A 266 9.93 10.97 -21.49
N HIS A 267 9.74 10.97 -20.17
CA HIS A 267 9.58 12.18 -19.38
C HIS A 267 10.91 12.80 -18.93
N VAL A 268 11.98 12.00 -18.77
CA VAL A 268 13.32 12.51 -18.42
C VAL A 268 13.89 13.38 -19.55
N PHE A 269 13.73 12.96 -20.81
CA PHE A 269 14.35 13.65 -21.95
C PHE A 269 13.62 14.91 -22.43
N ARG A 270 12.38 15.15 -21.99
CA ARG A 270 11.58 16.30 -22.47
C ARG A 270 11.77 17.60 -21.68
N LYS A 271 12.41 17.57 -20.50
CA LYS A 271 12.54 18.76 -19.63
C LYS A 271 13.95 19.29 -19.43
N THR A 272 15.00 18.57 -19.84
CA THR A 272 16.39 18.99 -19.59
C THR A 272 17.24 18.77 -20.84
N PRO A 273 17.84 19.81 -21.44
CA PRO A 273 19.01 19.61 -22.28
C PRO A 273 20.06 18.88 -21.43
N GLN A 274 20.59 17.76 -21.90
CA GLN A 274 21.73 17.13 -21.23
C GLN A 274 22.92 18.10 -21.32
N ILE A 275 23.16 18.88 -20.26
CA ILE A 275 24.44 19.56 -20.09
C ILE A 275 25.42 18.48 -19.66
N LEU A 276 26.17 17.94 -20.62
CA LEU A 276 27.34 17.13 -20.34
C LEU A 276 28.32 17.98 -19.53
N PRO A 277 28.95 17.46 -18.45
CA PRO A 277 29.76 18.26 -17.53
C PRO A 277 31.01 18.94 -18.12
N ASN A 278 31.27 18.85 -19.43
CA ASN A 278 32.52 19.28 -20.05
C ASN A 278 32.35 20.12 -21.33
N GLN A 279 31.24 20.82 -21.49
CA GLN A 279 31.13 21.85 -22.54
C GLN A 279 30.61 23.15 -21.95
N ALA A 280 31.55 23.95 -21.42
CA ALA A 280 31.38 25.39 -21.30
C ALA A 280 32.04 26.05 -22.55
N PRO A 281 31.52 27.21 -22.99
CA PRO A 281 32.05 27.94 -24.15
C PRO A 281 33.47 28.47 -23.95
#